data_AF-A0A8T9S4I3-F1
#
_entry.id   AF-A0A8T9S4I3-F1
#
_cell.length_a   1.000
_cell.length_b   1.000
_cell.length_c   1.000
_cell.angle_alpha   90.00
_cell.angle_beta   90.00
_cell.angle_gamma   90.00
#
_symmetry.space_group_name_H-M   'P 1'
#
loop_
_entity.id
_entity.type
_entity.pdbx_description
1 polymer ?
#
loop_
_entity_poly.entity_id
_entity_poly.type
_entity_poly.pdbx_seq_one_letter_code
_entity_poly.pdbx_strand_id
1 'polypeptide(L)' 'MSAAPLTTWPRFCAEPAAVLDWLGRLRPTDAASKKVVLTLRWMVNEELERRRPGPVPAAITDFRPDEPQAL' A
#
# COMPACT_ATOMS: atom_id res chain seq x y z
N MET A 1 20.93 -22.40 1.40
CA MET A 1 19.70 -21.76 1.92
C MET A 1 19.91 -20.26 1.83
N SER A 2 19.20 -19.55 0.94
CA SER A 2 19.37 -18.10 0.74
C SER A 2 18.12 -17.37 1.19
N ALA A 3 18.21 -16.68 2.33
CA ALA A 3 17.14 -15.87 2.88
C ALA A 3 17.48 -14.39 2.66
N ALA A 4 17.08 -13.84 1.51
CA ALA A 4 17.01 -12.39 1.34
C ALA A 4 16.05 -12.00 0.20
N PRO A 5 14.73 -11.90 0.48
CA PRO A 5 13.89 -10.99 -0.29
C PRO A 5 13.12 -9.96 0.57
N LEU A 6 13.34 -9.89 1.89
CA LEU A 6 12.51 -9.06 2.79
C LEU A 6 13.19 -7.80 3.35
N THR A 7 14.43 -7.50 2.96
CA THR A 7 15.18 -6.35 3.49
C THR A 7 14.75 -4.99 2.93
N THR A 8 13.82 -4.95 1.98
CA THR A 8 13.24 -3.71 1.46
C THR A 8 12.08 -3.19 2.31
N TRP A 9 11.38 -4.09 3.03
CA TRP A 9 10.25 -3.74 3.89
C TRP A 9 10.57 -2.70 4.98
N PRO A 10 11.72 -2.78 5.68
CA PRO A 10 12.08 -1.77 6.70
C PRO A 10 12.20 -0.35 6.14
N ARG A 11 12.58 -0.19 4.86
CA ARG A 11 12.72 1.13 4.23
C ARG A 11 11.37 1.71 3.82
N PHE A 12 10.42 0.87 3.38
CA PHE A 12 9.02 1.27 3.18
C PHE A 12 8.39 1.76 4.49
N CYS A 13 8.73 1.10 5.60
CA CYS A 13 8.35 1.49 6.95
C CYS A 13 9.12 2.70 7.49
N ALA A 14 10.12 3.30 6.83
CA ALA A 14 10.76 4.50 7.38
C ALA A 14 9.97 5.78 7.06
N GLU A 15 9.45 5.87 5.84
CA GLU A 15 8.80 7.08 5.31
C GLU A 15 7.52 6.73 4.51
N PRO A 16 6.47 6.21 5.17
CA PRO A 16 5.29 5.71 4.46
C PRO A 16 4.54 6.79 3.66
N ALA A 17 4.62 8.07 4.07
CA ALA A 17 4.05 9.17 3.30
C ALA A 17 4.78 9.39 1.94
N ALA A 18 6.10 9.26 1.90
CA ALA A 18 6.89 9.38 0.66
C ALA A 18 6.58 8.23 -0.31
N VAL A 19 6.32 7.03 0.23
CA VAL A 19 5.89 5.87 -0.56
C VAL A 19 4.51 6.11 -1.19
N LEU A 20 3.54 6.68 -0.45
CA LEU A 20 2.23 7.02 -1.01
C LEU A 20 2.32 8.05 -2.15
N ASP A 21 3.18 9.06 -2.01
CA ASP A 21 3.45 10.04 -3.07
C ASP A 21 4.06 9.37 -4.31
N TRP A 22 5.08 8.52 -4.12
CA TRP A 22 5.68 7.74 -5.21
C TRP A 22 4.65 6.87 -5.92
N LEU A 23 3.82 6.12 -5.17
CA LEU A 23 2.73 5.30 -5.71
C LEU A 23 1.70 6.14 -6.47
N GLY A 24 1.41 7.36 -6.02
CA GLY A 24 0.49 8.29 -6.68
C GLY A 24 0.96 8.83 -8.02
N ARG A 25 2.27 8.77 -8.30
CA ARG A 25 2.86 9.17 -9.59
C ARG A 25 2.89 8.05 -10.62
N LEU A 26 2.67 6.81 -10.19
CA LEU A 26 2.63 5.66 -11.10
C LEU A 26 1.39 5.73 -12.00
N ARG A 27 1.57 5.42 -13.28
CA ARG A 27 0.49 5.30 -14.26
C ARG A 27 0.39 3.86 -14.76
N PRO A 28 -0.26 2.96 -14.01
CA PRO A 28 -0.38 1.56 -14.41
C PRO A 28 -1.22 1.44 -15.68
N THR A 29 -0.70 0.71 -16.67
CA THR A 29 -1.28 0.58 -18.01
C THR A 29 -2.18 -0.64 -18.19
N ASP A 30 -2.14 -1.59 -17.26
CA ASP A 30 -2.91 -2.83 -17.30
C ASP A 30 -3.55 -3.16 -15.93
N ALA A 31 -4.49 -4.09 -15.92
CA ALA A 31 -5.26 -4.46 -14.73
C ALA A 31 -4.40 -5.09 -13.62
N ALA A 32 -3.39 -5.88 -13.96
CA ALA A 32 -2.51 -6.49 -12.99
C ALA A 32 -1.65 -5.42 -12.28
N SER A 33 -1.07 -4.50 -13.06
CA SER A 33 -0.31 -3.36 -12.53
C SER A 33 -1.19 -2.44 -11.69
N LYS A 34 -2.45 -2.19 -12.08
CA LYS A 34 -3.42 -1.43 -11.26
C LYS A 34 -3.65 -2.11 -9.91
N LYS A 35 -3.87 -3.43 -9.91
CA LYS A 35 -4.09 -4.20 -8.68
C LYS A 35 -2.88 -4.10 -7.75
N VAL A 36 -1.67 -4.26 -8.26
CA VAL A 36 -0.44 -4.13 -7.47
C VAL A 36 -0.31 -2.75 -6.83
N VAL A 37 -0.52 -1.67 -7.59
CA VAL A 37 -0.44 -0.30 -7.06
C VAL A 37 -1.50 -0.05 -5.97
N LEU A 38 -2.72 -0.55 -6.17
CA LEU A 38 -3.79 -0.43 -5.16
C LEU A 38 -3.48 -1.22 -3.90
N THR A 39 -2.99 -2.46 -4.01
CA THR A 39 -2.58 -3.28 -2.86
C THR A 39 -1.47 -2.60 -2.07
N LEU A 40 -0.44 -2.08 -2.75
CA LEU A 40 0.65 -1.37 -2.08
C LEU A 40 0.15 -0.10 -1.37
N ARG A 41 -0.75 0.68 -2.00
CA ARG A 41 -1.37 1.84 -1.36
C ARG A 41 -2.13 1.48 -0.10
N TRP A 42 -2.87 0.37 -0.12
CA TRP A 42 -3.60 -0.10 1.05
C TRP A 42 -2.64 -0.46 2.20
N MET A 43 -1.63 -1.29 1.93
CA MET A 43 -0.65 -1.72 2.96
C MET A 43 0.08 -0.54 3.62
N VAL A 44 0.38 0.51 2.84
CA VAL A 44 1.09 1.69 3.36
C VAL A 44 0.15 2.59 4.19
N ASN A 45 -1.12 2.71 3.81
CA ASN A 45 -2.11 3.41 4.64
C ASN A 45 -2.36 2.70 5.97
N GLU A 46 -2.49 1.37 5.97
CA GLU A 46 -2.59 0.57 7.21
C GLU A 46 -1.40 0.81 8.15
N GLU A 47 -0.19 0.89 7.59
CA GLU A 47 1.02 1.17 8.37
C GLU A 47 1.05 2.62 8.91
N LEU A 48 0.52 3.59 8.16
CA LEU A 48 0.35 4.97 8.64
C LEU A 48 -0.66 5.05 9.77
N GLU A 49 -1.77 4.32 9.66
CA GLU A 49 -2.81 4.26 10.68
C GLU A 49 -2.29 3.66 11.97
N ARG A 50 -1.54 2.55 11.90
CA ARG A 50 -0.88 1.94 13.07
C ARG A 50 0.07 2.88 13.80
N ARG A 51 0.65 3.86 13.09
CA ARG A 51 1.65 4.79 13.63
C ARG A 51 1.07 6.08 14.17
N ARG A 52 -0.19 6.40 13.91
CA ARG A 52 -0.84 7.62 14.42
C ARG A 52 -1.48 7.31 15.78
N PRO A 53 -0.97 7.87 16.91
CA PRO A 53 -1.65 7.77 18.18
C PRO A 53 -2.80 8.78 18.20
N GLY A 54 -3.99 8.36 17.77
CA GLY A 54 -5.19 9.19 17.76
C GLY A 54 -6.29 8.63 16.85
N PRO A 55 -7.55 9.08 17.01
CA PRO A 55 -8.65 8.59 16.19
C PRO A 55 -8.38 8.92 14.71
N VAL A 56 -8.20 7.88 13.90
CA VAL A 56 -8.06 8.01 12.45
C VAL A 56 -9.38 8.57 11.91
N PRO A 57 -9.38 9.69 11.17
CA PRO A 57 -10.58 10.14 10.48
C PRO A 57 -11.00 9.03 9.51
N ALA A 58 -12.21 8.50 9.68
CA ALA A 58 -12.76 7.43 8.85
C ALA A 58 -12.89 7.90 7.40
N ALA A 59 -11.83 7.74 6.62
CA ALA A 59 -11.83 8.00 5.20
C ALA A 59 -10.90 6.99 4.57
N ILE A 60 -11.50 6.04 3.84
CA ILE A 60 -10.87 4.99 3.00
C ILE A 60 -10.64 3.65 3.74
N THR A 61 -11.71 3.04 4.27
CA THR A 61 -11.71 1.63 4.74
C THR A 61 -12.66 0.73 3.94
N ASP A 62 -12.80 0.93 2.62
CA ASP A 62 -13.76 0.16 1.80
C ASP A 62 -13.16 -0.45 0.51
N PHE A 63 -11.86 -0.78 0.52
CA PHE A 63 -11.27 -1.56 -0.58
C PHE A 63 -10.66 -2.86 -0.05
N ARG A 64 -11.28 -4.00 -0.37
CA ARG A 64 -10.76 -5.33 -0.08
C ARG A 64 -10.13 -5.93 -1.35
N PRO A 65 -8.83 -6.27 -1.36
CA PRO A 65 -8.17 -6.86 -2.52
C PRO A 65 -8.70 -8.26 -2.90
N ASP A 66 -9.47 -8.88 -1.99
CA ASP A 66 -10.14 -10.18 -2.15
C ASP A 66 -11.55 -10.08 -2.76
N GLU A 67 -12.10 -8.88 -2.98
CA GLU A 67 -13.34 -8.76 -3.73
C GLU A 67 -13.08 -9.06 -5.21
N PRO A 68 -13.88 -9.96 -5.83
CA PRO A 68 -13.76 -10.23 -7.26
C PRO A 68 -14.10 -8.96 -8.04
N GLN A 69 -13.08 -8.31 -8.60
CA GLN A 69 -13.27 -7.24 -9.57
C GLN A 69 -13.80 -7.88 -10.85
N ALA A 70 -15.08 -7.67 -11.13
CA ALA A 70 -15.69 -8.13 -12.38
C ALA A 70 -14.89 -7.59 -13.58
N LEU A 71 -14.55 -8.51 -14.49
CA LEU A 71 -13.73 -8.30 -15.69
C LEU A 71 -14.37 -7.32 -16.69
#